data_AF-A0AA45R6S5-F1
#
_entry.id   AF-A0AA45R6S5-F1
#
_cell.length_a   1.000
_cell.length_b   1.000
_cell.length_c   1.000
_cell.angle_alpha   90.00
_cell.angle_beta   90.00
_cell.angle_gamma   90.00
#
_symmetry.space_group_name_H-M   'P 1'
#
loop_
_entity.id
_entity.type
_entity.pdbx_description
1 polymer ?
#
loop_
_entity_poly.entity_id
_entity_poly.type
_entity_poly.pdbx_seq_one_letter_code
_entity_poly.pdbx_strand_id
1 'polypeptide(L)'
;MGSSGCTLCGSRPSGRHVISLHGEVTCARHPESGGCALCGRPRHAGERGWSDFTPTSARCPTCASQAIEDQEAARAHIPGVRAEMAAVGIRLDQRVRVTLIDPVLINTGPAAFCLGRTRTWTGQDEGGVLGIEIARGLTATHFGATLAHEIGHAWLFQQGARGLPAQVEEGVCELFAGAWLKRRRTAFADAVRRSALDSPDPVYGAGYRLVRAAVVAHGIDAVLTSVRAGGALPPPAPRAGWTSAAARKLRRT
;
A
#
# COMPACT_ATOMS: atom_id res chain seq x y z
N MET A 1 13.81 -20.99 4.10
CA MET A 1 14.99 -21.27 3.25
C MET A 1 14.54 -21.17 1.80
N GLY A 2 14.86 -20.07 1.11
CA GLY A 2 14.44 -19.87 -0.29
C GLY A 2 15.25 -20.74 -1.24
N SER A 3 14.63 -21.29 -2.28
CA SER A 3 15.31 -22.16 -3.24
C SER A 3 16.48 -21.41 -3.90
N SER A 4 17.67 -21.98 -3.84
CA SER A 4 18.88 -21.44 -4.51
C SER A 4 18.87 -21.63 -6.04
N GLY A 5 17.77 -22.16 -6.59
CA GLY A 5 17.60 -22.46 -8.01
C GLY A 5 16.42 -21.71 -8.62
N CYS A 6 16.45 -21.58 -9.94
CA CYS A 6 15.36 -21.04 -10.73
C CYS A 6 14.07 -21.84 -10.53
N THR A 7 12.95 -21.16 -10.30
CA THR A 7 11.64 -21.81 -10.10
C THR A 7 11.14 -22.62 -11.30
N LEU A 8 11.71 -22.42 -12.49
CA LEU A 8 11.37 -23.20 -13.68
C LEU A 8 12.32 -24.38 -13.94
N CYS A 9 13.61 -24.11 -14.08
CA CYS A 9 14.57 -25.15 -14.50
C CYS A 9 15.33 -25.79 -13.34
N GLY A 10 15.12 -25.34 -12.10
CA GLY A 10 15.84 -25.82 -10.91
C GLY A 10 17.33 -25.46 -10.87
N SER A 11 17.93 -25.05 -11.99
CA SER A 11 19.34 -24.69 -12.09
C SER A 11 19.64 -23.42 -11.29
N ARG A 12 20.86 -23.34 -10.73
CA ARG A 12 21.36 -22.11 -10.13
C ARG A 12 21.46 -21.02 -11.22
N PRO A 13 20.93 -19.81 -10.99
CA PRO A 13 21.04 -18.73 -11.97
C PRO A 13 22.51 -18.35 -12.19
N SER A 14 22.99 -18.44 -13.44
CA SER A 14 24.35 -18.06 -13.83
C SER A 14 24.42 -16.69 -14.52
N GLY A 15 23.29 -16.00 -14.68
CA GLY A 15 23.19 -14.71 -15.38
C GLY A 15 21.99 -13.88 -14.91
N ARG A 16 21.45 -13.02 -15.79
CA ARG A 16 20.30 -12.17 -15.49
C ARG A 16 19.10 -13.02 -15.02
N HIS A 17 18.49 -12.58 -13.95
CA HIS A 17 17.34 -13.22 -13.33
C HIS A 17 16.41 -12.18 -12.74
N VAL A 18 15.16 -12.58 -12.51
CA VAL A 18 14.13 -11.81 -11.83
C VAL A 18 13.90 -12.45 -10.47
N ILE A 19 13.68 -11.62 -9.45
CA ILE A 19 13.31 -12.06 -8.10
C ILE A 19 11.91 -11.52 -7.81
N SER A 20 10.94 -12.40 -7.56
CA SER A 20 9.58 -11.99 -7.17
C SER A 20 9.58 -11.38 -5.77
N LEU A 21 8.50 -10.71 -5.38
CA LEU A 21 8.37 -10.21 -4.00
C LEU A 21 8.38 -11.34 -2.95
N HIS A 22 8.06 -12.58 -3.33
CA HIS A 22 8.22 -13.76 -2.46
C HIS A 22 9.68 -14.23 -2.33
N GLY A 23 10.62 -13.62 -3.06
CA GLY A 23 12.03 -14.03 -3.11
C GLY A 23 12.29 -15.19 -4.08
N GLU A 24 11.33 -15.53 -4.93
CA GLU A 24 11.47 -16.61 -5.90
C GLU A 24 12.30 -16.15 -7.08
N VAL A 25 13.32 -16.94 -7.44
CA VAL A 25 14.22 -16.59 -8.52
C VAL A 25 13.80 -17.25 -9.83
N THR A 26 13.82 -16.49 -10.92
CA THR A 26 13.52 -16.99 -12.26
C THR A 26 14.56 -16.48 -13.26
N CYS A 27 15.21 -17.38 -13.99
CA CYS A 27 16.22 -17.01 -14.98
C CYS A 27 15.59 -16.26 -16.16
N ALA A 28 16.21 -15.19 -16.63
CA ALA A 28 15.72 -14.39 -17.76
C ALA A 28 15.87 -15.09 -19.13
N ARG A 29 16.47 -16.29 -19.17
CA ARG A 29 16.59 -17.11 -20.39
C ARG A 29 15.27 -17.78 -20.80
N HIS A 30 14.28 -17.80 -19.91
CA HIS A 30 12.99 -18.44 -20.17
C HIS A 30 12.05 -17.44 -20.86
N PRO A 31 11.36 -17.83 -21.94
CA PRO A 31 10.44 -16.94 -22.62
C PRO A 31 9.28 -16.57 -21.70
N GLU A 32 9.09 -15.27 -21.46
CA GLU A 32 8.02 -14.73 -20.61
C GLU A 32 6.71 -14.62 -21.41
N SER A 33 5.60 -14.93 -20.75
CA SER A 33 4.24 -14.83 -21.30
C SER A 33 3.34 -13.95 -20.44
N GLY A 34 3.92 -13.09 -19.61
CA GLY A 34 3.24 -12.23 -18.64
C GLY A 34 3.86 -12.32 -17.24
N GLY A 35 3.14 -11.88 -16.21
CA GLY A 35 3.61 -11.91 -14.84
C GLY A 35 2.50 -11.86 -13.81
N CYS A 36 2.85 -12.16 -12.56
CA CYS A 36 1.94 -12.08 -11.43
C CYS A 36 1.69 -10.61 -11.06
N ALA A 37 0.42 -10.22 -11.02
CA ALA A 37 0.00 -8.87 -10.69
C ALA A 37 0.34 -8.46 -9.24
N LEU A 38 0.53 -9.44 -8.35
CA LEU A 38 0.74 -9.19 -6.91
C LEU A 38 2.21 -9.25 -6.49
N CYS A 39 3.02 -10.14 -7.08
CA CYS A 39 4.40 -10.34 -6.64
C CYS A 39 5.44 -10.13 -7.75
N GLY A 40 5.01 -9.80 -8.97
CA GLY A 40 5.91 -9.58 -10.11
C GLY A 40 6.65 -10.83 -10.59
N ARG A 41 6.30 -12.03 -10.10
CA ARG A 41 6.88 -13.29 -10.62
C ARG A 41 6.58 -13.39 -12.13
N PRO A 42 7.57 -13.61 -13.00
CA PRO A 42 7.31 -13.85 -14.42
C PRO A 42 6.51 -15.14 -14.64
N ARG A 43 5.57 -15.11 -15.59
CA ARG A 43 4.84 -16.28 -16.09
C ARG A 43 5.53 -16.78 -17.35
N HIS A 44 5.58 -18.09 -17.50
CA HIS A 44 6.17 -18.72 -18.68
C HIS A 44 5.19 -19.65 -19.39
N ALA A 45 5.41 -19.85 -20.69
CA ALA A 45 4.58 -20.71 -21.51
C ALA A 45 4.55 -22.15 -20.95
N GLY A 46 3.35 -22.72 -20.81
CA GLY A 46 3.14 -24.08 -20.32
C GLY A 46 3.21 -24.27 -18.80
N GLU A 47 3.51 -23.23 -18.02
CA GLU A 47 3.51 -23.32 -16.56
C GLU A 47 2.08 -23.45 -16.00
N ARG A 48 1.86 -24.45 -15.13
CA ARG A 48 0.55 -24.75 -14.53
C ARG A 48 0.33 -24.01 -13.20
N GLY A 49 -0.94 -23.94 -12.76
CA GLY A 49 -1.32 -23.39 -11.46
C GLY A 49 -1.44 -21.86 -11.40
N TRP A 50 -1.22 -21.18 -12.52
CA TRP A 50 -1.57 -19.76 -12.65
C TRP A 50 -3.09 -19.60 -12.72
N SER A 51 -3.62 -18.59 -12.04
CA SER A 51 -5.03 -18.24 -12.07
C SER A 51 -5.22 -16.81 -12.54
N ASP A 52 -6.34 -16.50 -13.18
CA ASP A 52 -6.64 -15.13 -13.56
C ASP A 52 -6.90 -14.26 -12.32
N PHE A 53 -6.49 -12.99 -12.40
CA PHE A 53 -6.81 -11.97 -11.40
C PHE A 53 -7.82 -10.97 -11.95
N THR A 54 -7.55 -10.49 -13.15
CA THR A 54 -8.43 -9.70 -14.00
C THR A 54 -8.37 -10.31 -15.42
N PRO A 55 -9.19 -9.85 -16.39
CA PRO A 55 -9.08 -10.34 -17.77
C PRO A 55 -7.71 -10.12 -18.41
N THR A 56 -6.90 -9.20 -17.88
CA THR A 56 -5.59 -8.81 -18.42
C THR A 56 -4.43 -9.12 -17.48
N SER A 57 -4.68 -9.69 -16.30
CA SER A 57 -3.64 -9.95 -15.30
C SER A 57 -3.85 -11.27 -14.58
N ALA A 58 -2.76 -11.88 -14.11
CA ALA A 58 -2.79 -13.20 -13.49
C ALA A 58 -2.13 -13.21 -12.11
N ARG A 59 -2.39 -14.26 -11.34
CA ARG A 59 -1.69 -14.58 -10.09
C ARG A 59 -0.87 -15.85 -10.27
N CYS A 60 0.34 -15.84 -9.73
CA CYS A 60 1.15 -17.05 -9.66
C CYS A 60 0.59 -18.04 -8.63
N PRO A 61 0.94 -19.34 -8.71
CA PRO A 61 0.53 -20.36 -7.74
C PRO A 61 0.82 -19.97 -6.28
N THR A 62 1.97 -19.33 -6.02
CA THR A 62 2.39 -18.91 -4.68
C THR A 62 1.50 -17.82 -4.09
N CYS A 63 1.05 -16.85 -4.90
CA CYS A 63 0.09 -15.86 -4.44
C CYS A 63 -1.32 -16.47 -4.32
N ALA A 64 -1.71 -17.34 -5.25
CA ALA A 64 -3.02 -17.98 -5.25
C ALA A 64 -3.23 -18.87 -4.01
N SER A 65 -2.20 -19.58 -3.54
CA SER A 65 -2.30 -20.42 -2.33
C SER A 65 -2.46 -19.63 -1.02
N GLN A 66 -2.19 -18.32 -1.05
CA GLN A 66 -2.31 -17.42 0.11
C GLN A 66 -3.51 -16.47 -0.01
N ALA A 67 -4.33 -16.66 -1.05
CA ALA A 67 -5.36 -15.73 -1.45
C ALA A 67 -6.57 -15.77 -0.51
N ILE A 68 -7.08 -14.60 -0.15
CA ILE A 68 -8.35 -14.45 0.54
C ILE A 68 -9.45 -14.39 -0.53
N GLU A 69 -10.13 -15.51 -0.73
CA GLU A 69 -11.10 -15.66 -1.83
C GLU A 69 -12.54 -15.30 -1.44
N ASP A 70 -12.88 -15.35 -0.15
CA ASP A 70 -14.24 -15.11 0.33
C ASP A 70 -14.33 -14.13 1.52
N GLN A 71 -15.55 -13.67 1.74
CA GLN A 71 -15.85 -12.63 2.72
C GLN A 71 -15.66 -13.12 4.17
N GLU A 72 -15.75 -14.42 4.43
CA GLU A 72 -15.55 -15.02 5.76
C GLU A 72 -14.07 -14.99 6.12
N ALA A 73 -13.20 -15.44 5.21
CA ALA A 73 -11.75 -15.32 5.34
C ALA A 73 -11.34 -13.85 5.55
N ALA A 74 -11.90 -12.91 4.78
CA ALA A 74 -11.64 -11.48 4.97
C ALA A 74 -12.06 -11.00 6.37
N ARG A 75 -13.23 -11.43 6.88
CA ARG A 75 -13.73 -11.08 8.23
C ARG A 75 -12.79 -11.53 9.34
N ALA A 76 -12.08 -12.64 9.17
CA ALA A 76 -11.08 -13.08 10.13
C ALA A 76 -9.88 -12.13 10.23
N HIS A 77 -9.51 -11.45 9.13
CA HIS A 77 -8.36 -10.53 9.10
C HIS A 77 -8.69 -9.09 9.53
N ILE A 78 -9.92 -8.62 9.25
CA ILE A 78 -10.32 -7.21 9.44
C ILE A 78 -10.10 -6.69 10.88
N PRO A 79 -10.49 -7.39 11.96
CA PRO A 79 -10.33 -6.88 13.32
C PRO A 79 -8.88 -6.62 13.70
N GLY A 80 -7.96 -7.50 13.28
CA GLY A 80 -6.52 -7.35 13.54
C GLY A 80 -5.96 -6.09 12.88
N VAL A 81 -6.28 -5.87 11.60
CA VAL A 81 -5.84 -4.65 10.90
C VAL A 81 -6.39 -3.39 11.58
N ARG A 82 -7.68 -3.37 11.93
CA ARG A 82 -8.30 -2.22 12.63
C ARG A 82 -7.66 -1.93 13.99
N ALA A 83 -7.40 -2.97 14.79
CA ALA A 83 -6.78 -2.82 16.09
C ALA A 83 -5.38 -2.20 15.96
N GLU A 84 -4.61 -2.61 14.95
CA GLU A 84 -3.28 -2.06 14.70
C GLU A 84 -3.31 -0.62 14.19
N MET A 85 -4.27 -0.28 13.33
CA MET A 85 -4.47 1.11 12.90
C MET A 85 -4.87 2.00 14.07
N ALA A 86 -5.77 1.52 14.94
CA ALA A 86 -6.16 2.24 16.15
C ALA A 86 -4.98 2.44 17.11
N ALA A 87 -4.06 1.46 17.20
CA ALA A 87 -2.87 1.56 18.05
C ALA A 87 -1.85 2.62 17.59
N VAL A 88 -1.92 3.06 16.33
CA VAL A 88 -1.09 4.17 15.79
C VAL A 88 -1.86 5.48 15.65
N GLY A 89 -3.00 5.60 16.33
CA GLY A 89 -3.81 6.83 16.36
C GLY A 89 -4.89 6.93 15.27
N ILE A 90 -5.04 5.91 14.43
CA ILE A 90 -5.99 5.89 13.30
C ILE A 90 -7.22 5.09 13.69
N ARG A 91 -8.05 5.70 14.53
CA ARG A 91 -9.34 5.14 14.96
C ARG A 91 -10.45 5.71 14.10
N LEU A 92 -11.29 4.82 13.58
CA LEU A 92 -12.52 5.19 12.88
C LEU A 92 -13.63 5.34 13.93
N ASP A 93 -14.18 6.54 14.04
CA ASP A 93 -15.25 6.89 14.98
C ASP A 93 -16.61 6.37 14.48
N GLN A 94 -16.79 6.33 13.16
CA GLN A 94 -17.95 5.72 12.52
C GLN A 94 -17.62 4.35 11.96
N ARG A 95 -18.60 3.43 12.02
CA ARG A 95 -18.47 2.08 11.47
C ARG A 95 -18.33 2.15 9.95
N VAL A 96 -17.24 1.57 9.44
CA VAL A 96 -16.98 1.43 8.01
C VAL A 96 -17.09 -0.04 7.63
N ARG A 97 -17.97 -0.39 6.68
CA ARG A 97 -18.11 -1.77 6.21
C ARG A 97 -16.95 -2.12 5.27
N VAL A 98 -16.36 -3.31 5.41
CA VAL A 98 -15.36 -3.83 4.47
C VAL A 98 -15.99 -4.96 3.68
N THR A 99 -15.94 -4.88 2.36
CA THR A 99 -16.54 -5.86 1.43
C THR A 99 -15.49 -6.34 0.44
N LEU A 100 -15.39 -7.65 0.25
CA LEU A 100 -14.64 -8.21 -0.87
C LEU A 100 -15.47 -8.11 -2.15
N ILE A 101 -14.82 -7.68 -3.23
CA ILE A 101 -15.45 -7.57 -4.55
C ILE A 101 -14.60 -8.27 -5.61
N ASP A 102 -15.24 -8.65 -6.70
CA ASP A 102 -14.52 -9.16 -7.85
C ASP A 102 -13.52 -8.11 -8.39
N PRO A 103 -12.26 -8.47 -8.71
CA PRO A 103 -11.26 -7.48 -9.11
C PRO A 103 -11.64 -6.76 -10.41
N VAL A 104 -12.50 -7.34 -11.25
CA VAL A 104 -13.01 -6.67 -12.45
C VAL A 104 -13.85 -5.44 -12.12
N LEU A 105 -14.55 -5.42 -10.98
CA LEU A 105 -15.44 -4.32 -10.59
C LEU A 105 -14.70 -3.08 -10.05
N ILE A 106 -13.42 -3.24 -9.71
CA ILE A 106 -12.56 -2.15 -9.25
C ILE A 106 -11.53 -1.74 -10.31
N ASN A 107 -11.22 -2.62 -11.25
CA ASN A 107 -10.31 -2.39 -12.37
C ASN A 107 -11.09 -2.24 -13.69
N THR A 108 -11.88 -1.17 -13.82
CA THR A 108 -12.76 -0.95 -14.98
C THR A 108 -12.05 -0.29 -16.18
N GLY A 109 -10.82 0.21 -16.00
CA GLY A 109 -10.03 0.86 -17.05
C GLY A 109 -8.73 0.09 -17.35
N PRO A 110 -8.21 0.15 -18.59
CA PRO A 110 -7.04 -0.63 -19.00
C PRO A 110 -5.73 -0.22 -18.31
N ALA A 111 -5.68 0.94 -17.65
CA ALA A 111 -4.53 1.44 -16.90
C ALA A 111 -4.73 1.44 -15.37
N ALA A 112 -5.92 1.09 -14.88
CA ALA A 112 -6.20 1.09 -13.45
C ALA A 112 -5.84 -0.28 -12.86
N PHE A 113 -4.84 -0.31 -11.97
CA PHE A 113 -4.56 -1.45 -11.10
C PHE A 113 -4.83 -1.06 -9.65
N CYS A 114 -6.08 -1.20 -9.24
CA CYS A 114 -6.62 -0.83 -7.97
C CYS A 114 -6.93 -2.10 -7.15
N LEU A 115 -6.36 -2.20 -5.95
CA LEU A 115 -6.53 -3.35 -5.07
C LEU A 115 -7.63 -3.13 -4.02
N GLY A 116 -7.97 -1.87 -3.74
CA GLY A 116 -9.03 -1.48 -2.82
C GLY A 116 -9.44 -0.04 -3.07
N ARG A 117 -10.62 0.33 -2.58
CA ARG A 117 -11.13 1.70 -2.65
C ARG A 117 -12.07 2.00 -1.49
N THR A 118 -12.08 3.26 -1.10
CA THR A 118 -13.03 3.80 -0.14
C THR A 118 -14.18 4.49 -0.89
N ARG A 119 -15.42 4.22 -0.46
CA ARG A 119 -16.64 4.75 -1.09
C ARG A 119 -17.61 5.29 -0.06
N THR A 120 -18.21 6.43 -0.34
CA THR A 120 -19.39 6.93 0.37
C THR A 120 -20.65 6.41 -0.32
N TRP A 121 -21.43 5.58 0.37
CA TRP A 121 -22.76 5.18 -0.08
C TRP A 121 -23.79 6.20 0.37
N THR A 122 -24.25 7.06 -0.53
CA THR A 122 -25.41 7.92 -0.25
C THR A 122 -26.67 7.07 -0.39
N GLY A 123 -27.21 6.59 0.73
CA GLY A 123 -28.62 6.17 0.79
C GLY A 123 -29.52 7.38 0.57
N GLN A 124 -30.79 7.15 0.20
CA GLN A 124 -31.77 8.24 0.04
C GLN A 124 -32.11 8.96 1.36
N ASP A 125 -31.63 8.45 2.51
CA ASP A 125 -31.70 9.12 3.80
C ASP A 125 -30.30 9.64 4.19
N GLU A 126 -30.28 10.90 4.63
CA GLU A 126 -29.13 11.77 4.83
C GLU A 126 -28.01 11.16 5.69
N GLY A 127 -26.80 11.11 5.13
CA GLY A 127 -25.57 10.69 5.81
C GLY A 127 -24.92 9.50 5.13
N GLY A 128 -24.09 9.76 4.11
CA GLY A 128 -23.46 8.69 3.34
C GLY A 128 -22.69 7.70 4.23
N VAL A 129 -23.00 6.39 4.12
CA VAL A 129 -22.29 5.34 4.86
C VAL A 129 -20.96 5.08 4.17
N LEU A 130 -19.87 5.24 4.91
CA LEU A 130 -18.55 4.94 4.36
C LEU A 130 -18.32 3.42 4.30
N GLY A 131 -17.87 2.94 3.16
CA GLY A 131 -17.51 1.55 2.90
C GLY A 131 -16.13 1.44 2.27
N ILE A 132 -15.47 0.32 2.51
CA ILE A 132 -14.19 -0.08 1.91
C ILE A 132 -14.47 -1.31 1.07
N GLU A 133 -14.12 -1.26 -0.20
CA GLU A 133 -14.15 -2.40 -1.11
C GLU A 133 -12.71 -2.86 -1.37
N ILE A 134 -12.44 -4.17 -1.25
CA ILE A 134 -11.12 -4.75 -1.51
C ILE A 134 -11.26 -5.86 -2.55
N ALA A 135 -10.33 -5.92 -3.50
CA ALA A 135 -10.31 -6.98 -4.50
C ALA A 135 -10.17 -8.35 -3.84
N ARG A 136 -11.00 -9.32 -4.23
CA ARG A 136 -10.85 -10.72 -3.81
C ARG A 136 -9.57 -11.33 -4.39
N GLY A 137 -9.04 -12.33 -3.69
CA GLY A 137 -7.90 -13.11 -4.12
C GLY A 137 -6.55 -12.43 -3.94
N LEU A 138 -6.48 -11.41 -3.08
CA LEU A 138 -5.22 -10.88 -2.57
C LEU A 138 -4.62 -11.85 -1.55
N THR A 139 -3.29 -11.97 -1.53
CA THR A 139 -2.62 -12.62 -0.40
C THR A 139 -2.98 -11.93 0.92
N ALA A 140 -2.98 -12.63 2.06
CA ALA A 140 -3.24 -12.00 3.36
C ALA A 140 -2.37 -10.76 3.66
N THR A 141 -1.12 -10.72 3.16
CA THR A 141 -0.23 -9.54 3.27
C THR A 141 -0.74 -8.37 2.44
N HIS A 142 -1.03 -8.58 1.16
CA HIS A 142 -1.63 -7.55 0.31
C HIS A 142 -2.97 -7.06 0.84
N PHE A 143 -3.87 -7.97 1.25
CA PHE A 143 -5.17 -7.60 1.81
C PHE A 143 -5.03 -6.69 3.02
N GLY A 144 -4.16 -7.05 3.98
CA GLY A 144 -4.00 -6.23 5.18
C GLY A 144 -3.34 -4.88 4.92
N ALA A 145 -2.39 -4.81 3.99
CA ALA A 145 -1.78 -3.55 3.56
C ALA A 145 -2.79 -2.65 2.84
N THR A 146 -3.56 -3.20 1.89
CA THR A 146 -4.64 -2.49 1.21
C THR A 146 -5.71 -2.03 2.19
N LEU A 147 -6.13 -2.87 3.14
CA LEU A 147 -7.11 -2.45 4.16
C LEU A 147 -6.55 -1.35 5.06
N ALA A 148 -5.29 -1.40 5.46
CA ALA A 148 -4.66 -0.33 6.23
C ALA A 148 -4.61 0.99 5.44
N HIS A 149 -4.30 0.93 4.14
CA HIS A 149 -4.36 2.08 3.23
C HIS A 149 -5.78 2.68 3.19
N GLU A 150 -6.80 1.87 2.93
CA GLU A 150 -8.19 2.33 2.83
C GLU A 150 -8.77 2.81 4.17
N ILE A 151 -8.32 2.26 5.30
CA ILE A 151 -8.63 2.81 6.62
C ILE A 151 -8.06 4.23 6.76
N GLY A 152 -6.92 4.53 6.13
CA GLY A 152 -6.36 5.88 6.05
C GLY A 152 -7.29 6.87 5.39
N HIS A 153 -7.78 6.53 4.19
CA HIS A 153 -8.78 7.33 3.46
C HIS A 153 -10.03 7.53 4.29
N ALA A 154 -10.53 6.45 4.91
CA ALA A 154 -11.69 6.52 5.76
C ALA A 154 -11.50 7.41 6.99
N TRP A 155 -10.31 7.38 7.59
CA TRP A 155 -9.97 8.22 8.72
C TRP A 155 -9.88 9.69 8.31
N LEU A 156 -9.17 10.01 7.21
CA LEU A 156 -9.09 11.38 6.69
C LEU A 156 -10.47 11.98 6.45
N PHE A 157 -11.37 11.21 5.84
CA PHE A 157 -12.75 11.61 5.63
C PHE A 157 -13.48 11.91 6.94
N GLN A 158 -13.40 11.01 7.92
CA GLN A 158 -14.07 11.16 9.23
C GLN A 158 -13.50 12.31 10.06
N GLN A 159 -12.22 12.63 9.89
CA GLN A 159 -11.58 13.77 10.54
C GLN A 159 -11.86 15.11 9.85
N GLY A 160 -12.64 15.10 8.75
CA GLY A 160 -12.94 16.32 8.00
C GLY A 160 -11.76 16.86 7.19
N ALA A 161 -10.67 16.10 7.06
CA ALA A 161 -9.52 16.48 6.25
C ALA A 161 -9.87 16.33 4.75
N ARG A 162 -10.37 17.42 4.15
CA ARG A 162 -10.81 17.45 2.74
C ARG A 162 -9.94 18.37 1.89
N GLY A 163 -9.89 18.09 0.59
CA GLY A 163 -9.15 18.92 -0.36
C GLY A 163 -7.64 18.86 -0.19
N LEU A 164 -7.12 17.74 0.35
CA LEU A 164 -5.70 17.52 0.47
C LEU A 164 -5.05 17.43 -0.92
N PRO A 165 -3.79 17.91 -1.08
CA PRO A 165 -3.01 17.53 -2.24
C PRO A 165 -2.93 16.01 -2.33
N ALA A 166 -3.13 15.43 -3.52
CA ALA A 166 -3.16 13.97 -3.70
C ALA A 166 -1.90 13.27 -3.15
N GLN A 167 -0.72 13.89 -3.28
CA GLN A 167 0.52 13.38 -2.69
C GLN A 167 0.49 13.27 -1.15
N VAL A 168 -0.21 14.18 -0.48
CA VAL A 168 -0.35 14.17 0.98
C VAL A 168 -1.38 13.12 1.39
N GLU A 169 -2.53 13.09 0.72
CA GLU A 169 -3.60 12.12 0.97
C GLU A 169 -3.10 10.69 0.79
N GLU A 170 -2.62 10.34 -0.40
CA GLU A 170 -2.09 9.01 -0.68
C GLU A 170 -0.84 8.71 0.15
N GLY A 171 0.00 9.72 0.41
CA GLY A 171 1.20 9.55 1.25
C GLY A 171 0.88 9.17 2.69
N VAL A 172 -0.20 9.70 3.26
CA VAL A 172 -0.69 9.31 4.59
C VAL A 172 -1.23 7.89 4.58
N CYS A 173 -2.01 7.51 3.56
CA CYS A 173 -2.55 6.16 3.40
C CYS A 173 -1.44 5.11 3.19
N GLU A 174 -0.44 5.42 2.36
CA GLU A 174 0.75 4.59 2.15
C GLU A 174 1.60 4.46 3.44
N LEU A 175 1.70 5.53 4.24
CA LEU A 175 2.37 5.45 5.53
C LEU A 175 1.73 4.39 6.45
N PHE A 176 0.40 4.32 6.49
CA PHE A 176 -0.31 3.34 7.31
C PHE A 176 -0.16 1.91 6.79
N ALA A 177 -0.29 1.71 5.48
CA ALA A 177 0.00 0.42 4.84
C ALA A 177 1.42 -0.03 5.16
N GLY A 178 2.40 0.87 5.02
CA GLY A 178 3.79 0.61 5.31
C GLY A 178 4.07 0.31 6.80
N ALA A 179 3.38 0.99 7.72
CA ALA A 179 3.47 0.71 9.15
C ALA A 179 2.93 -0.69 9.48
N TRP A 180 1.79 -1.07 8.90
CA TRP A 180 1.21 -2.41 9.06
C TRP A 180 2.12 -3.51 8.50
N LEU A 181 2.67 -3.30 7.29
CA LEU A 181 3.61 -4.20 6.64
C LEU A 181 4.88 -4.40 7.47
N LYS A 182 5.45 -3.32 8.01
CA LYS A 182 6.65 -3.37 8.87
C LYS A 182 6.44 -4.26 10.10
N ARG A 183 5.22 -4.37 10.63
CA ARG A 183 4.91 -5.23 11.79
C ARG A 183 4.80 -6.72 11.45
N ARG A 184 4.64 -7.09 10.17
CA ARG A 184 4.55 -8.51 9.77
C ARG A 184 5.86 -9.27 10.02
N ARG A 185 7.02 -8.60 9.94
CA ARG A 185 8.36 -9.19 10.11
C ARG A 185 8.59 -10.42 9.20
N THR A 186 8.09 -10.37 7.97
CA THR A 186 8.33 -11.39 6.95
C THR A 186 9.04 -10.79 5.75
N ALA A 187 9.88 -11.58 5.07
CA ALA A 187 10.60 -11.13 3.88
C ALA A 187 9.66 -10.62 2.78
N PHE A 188 8.50 -11.27 2.61
CA PHE A 188 7.48 -10.85 1.65
C PHE A 188 6.88 -9.48 2.00
N ALA A 189 6.47 -9.25 3.26
CA ALA A 189 5.95 -7.96 3.67
C ALA A 189 7.00 -6.83 3.57
N ASP A 190 8.25 -7.14 3.88
CA ASP A 190 9.36 -6.20 3.69
C ASP A 190 9.65 -5.90 2.21
N ALA A 191 9.50 -6.89 1.32
CA ALA A 191 9.61 -6.69 -0.11
C ALA A 191 8.45 -5.82 -0.65
N VAL A 192 7.21 -6.10 -0.26
CA VAL A 192 6.03 -5.28 -0.62
C VAL A 192 6.21 -3.84 -0.14
N ARG A 193 6.61 -3.64 1.12
CA ARG A 193 6.84 -2.30 1.69
C ARG A 193 7.95 -1.53 0.97
N ARG A 194 9.05 -2.21 0.60
CA ARG A 194 10.14 -1.60 -0.17
C ARG A 194 9.68 -1.23 -1.57
N SER A 195 8.97 -2.13 -2.25
CA SER A 195 8.41 -1.85 -3.58
C SER A 195 7.52 -0.60 -3.59
N ALA A 196 6.69 -0.40 -2.57
CA ALA A 196 5.88 0.80 -2.43
C ALA A 196 6.75 2.06 -2.19
N LEU A 197 7.76 1.97 -1.32
CA LEU A 197 8.65 3.08 -1.01
C LEU A 197 9.55 3.50 -2.17
N ASP A 198 9.98 2.53 -3.00
CA ASP A 198 10.85 2.72 -4.15
C ASP A 198 10.08 3.05 -5.43
N SER A 199 8.73 3.01 -5.39
CA SER A 199 7.88 3.31 -6.53
C SER A 199 8.20 4.71 -7.11
N PRO A 200 8.43 4.83 -8.43
CA PRO A 200 8.66 6.12 -9.08
C PRO A 200 7.38 6.93 -9.25
N ASP A 201 6.21 6.38 -8.88
CA ASP A 201 4.92 7.03 -9.03
C ASP A 201 4.92 8.41 -8.32
N PRO A 202 4.52 9.49 -9.02
CA PRO A 202 4.61 10.86 -8.51
C PRO A 202 3.59 11.16 -7.42
N VAL A 203 2.56 10.33 -7.23
CA VAL A 203 1.53 10.52 -6.21
C VAL A 203 1.75 9.55 -5.06
N TYR A 204 1.73 8.25 -5.34
CA TYR A 204 1.81 7.20 -4.30
C TYR A 204 3.22 7.06 -3.74
N GLY A 205 4.21 6.77 -4.60
CA GLY A 205 5.59 6.56 -4.17
C GLY A 205 6.23 7.83 -3.62
N ALA A 206 6.09 8.95 -4.34
CA ALA A 206 6.59 10.24 -3.88
C ALA A 206 5.85 10.75 -2.64
N GLY A 207 4.53 10.61 -2.57
CA GLY A 207 3.72 10.94 -1.40
C GLY A 207 4.14 10.14 -0.17
N TYR A 208 4.35 8.82 -0.32
CA TYR A 208 4.82 7.98 0.78
C TYR A 208 6.17 8.47 1.32
N ARG A 209 7.14 8.74 0.44
CA ARG A 209 8.45 9.27 0.85
C ARG A 209 8.34 10.64 1.53
N LEU A 210 7.49 11.52 1.01
CA LEU A 210 7.25 12.86 1.54
C LEU A 210 6.69 12.81 2.98
N VAL A 211 5.57 12.10 3.17
CA VAL A 211 4.90 12.00 4.47
C VAL A 211 5.79 11.25 5.47
N ARG A 212 6.47 10.17 5.03
CA ARG A 212 7.43 9.46 5.88
C ARG A 212 8.57 10.37 6.35
N ALA A 213 9.11 11.23 5.49
CA ALA A 213 10.14 12.20 5.87
C ALA A 213 9.63 13.18 6.93
N ALA A 214 8.40 13.68 6.77
CA ALA A 214 7.76 14.54 7.77
C ALA A 214 7.57 13.82 9.12
N VAL A 215 7.15 12.56 9.12
CA VAL A 215 7.01 11.76 10.35
C VAL A 215 8.35 11.52 11.03
N VAL A 216 9.42 11.30 10.27
CA VAL A 216 10.78 11.18 10.83
C VAL A 216 11.24 12.48 11.48
N ALA A 217 10.90 13.64 10.89
CA ALA A 217 11.31 14.94 11.39
C ALA A 217 10.48 15.45 12.58
N HIS A 218 9.17 15.16 12.60
CA HIS A 218 8.22 15.79 13.52
C HIS A 218 7.50 14.82 14.46
N GLY A 219 7.61 13.51 14.22
CA GLY A 219 6.77 12.51 14.87
C GLY A 219 5.39 12.38 14.21
N ILE A 220 4.76 11.21 14.38
CA ILE A 220 3.49 10.91 13.72
C ILE A 220 2.35 11.80 14.21
N ASP A 221 2.27 12.06 15.53
CA ASP A 221 1.19 12.85 16.12
C ASP A 221 1.16 14.28 15.56
N ALA A 222 2.32 14.93 15.45
CA ALA A 222 2.42 16.28 14.89
C ALA A 222 2.00 16.33 13.42
N VAL A 223 2.39 15.32 12.63
CA VAL A 223 2.00 15.22 11.22
C VAL A 223 0.50 15.04 11.09
N LEU A 224 -0.09 14.08 11.82
CA LEU A 224 -1.52 13.82 11.76
C LEU A 224 -2.36 15.01 12.26
N THR A 225 -1.93 15.71 13.31
CA THR A 225 -2.58 16.95 13.76
C THR A 225 -2.54 18.03 12.68
N SER A 226 -1.39 18.22 12.02
CA SER A 226 -1.25 19.22 10.94
C SER A 226 -2.14 18.90 9.74
N VAL A 227 -2.17 17.63 9.31
CA VAL A 227 -3.01 17.18 8.19
C VAL A 227 -4.49 17.39 8.51
N ARG A 228 -4.92 17.08 9.75
CA ARG A 228 -6.31 17.30 10.19
C ARG A 228 -6.70 18.77 10.26
N ALA A 229 -5.82 19.62 10.78
CA ALA A 229 -6.14 21.02 11.06
C ALA A 229 -5.99 21.95 9.85
N GLY A 230 -4.96 21.73 9.04
CA GLY A 230 -4.55 22.67 7.98
C GLY A 230 -4.47 22.07 6.59
N GLY A 231 -4.77 20.78 6.43
CA GLY A 231 -4.69 20.11 5.13
C GLY A 231 -3.28 20.01 4.55
N ALA A 232 -2.25 20.17 5.38
CA ALA A 232 -0.87 20.22 4.96
C ALA A 232 0.06 19.53 5.97
N LEU A 233 1.23 19.11 5.51
CA LEU A 233 2.29 18.62 6.39
C LEU A 233 2.87 19.77 7.23
N PRO A 234 3.42 19.46 8.42
CA PRO A 234 4.13 20.46 9.21
C PRO A 234 5.22 21.14 8.38
N PRO A 235 5.44 22.46 8.58
CA PRO A 235 6.55 23.14 7.92
C PRO A 235 7.87 22.49 8.35
N PRO A 236 8.92 22.52 7.48
CA PRO A 236 10.20 21.93 7.80
C PRO A 236 10.69 22.43 9.16
N ALA A 237 11.19 21.51 9.99
CA ALA A 237 11.76 21.89 11.28
C ALA A 237 12.82 22.99 11.06
N PRO A 238 12.81 24.08 11.86
CA PRO A 238 13.83 25.11 11.74
C PRO A 238 15.19 24.44 11.90
N ARG A 239 16.08 24.66 10.93
CA ARG A 239 17.44 24.13 10.98
C ARG A 239 18.07 24.60 12.30
N ALA A 240 18.43 23.67 13.16
CA ALA A 240 19.25 23.95 14.34
C ALA A 240 20.54 24.62 13.84
N GLY A 241 20.64 25.95 14.01
CA GLY A 241 21.80 26.73 13.57
C GLY A 241 21.53 28.12 13.00
N TRP A 242 20.29 28.53 12.75
CA TRP A 242 19.98 29.92 12.39
C TRP A 242 19.33 30.67 13.54
N THR A 243 20.14 31.03 14.55
CA THR A 243 19.75 32.07 15.50
C THR A 243 19.62 33.40 14.74
N SER A 244 18.53 34.11 14.98
CA SER A 244 18.19 35.46 14.50
C SER A 244 19.22 36.57 14.84
N ALA A 245 20.36 36.21 15.41
CA ALA A 245 21.54 37.06 15.55
C ALA A 245 22.39 37.14 14.25
N ALA A 246 22.46 36.06 13.45
CA ALA A 246 23.29 36.04 12.23
C ALA A 246 22.69 36.86 11.08
N ALA A 247 21.35 36.95 10.98
CA ALA A 247 20.66 37.73 9.95
C ALA A 247 20.83 39.26 10.12
N ARG A 248 21.24 39.73 11.30
CA ARG A 248 21.42 41.17 11.59
C ARG A 248 22.79 41.71 11.17
N LYS A 249 23.76 40.83 10.88
CA LYS A 249 25.12 41.22 10.48
C LYS A 249 25.31 41.41 8.97
N LEU A 250 24.38 40.93 8.15
CA LEU A 250 24.43 41.03 6.67
C LEU A 250 23.66 42.25 6.09
N ARG A 251 23.17 43.16 6.94
CA ARG A 251 22.57 44.45 6.51
C ARG A 251 23.45 45.66 6.79
N ARG A 252 24.73 45.45 7.17
CA ARG A 252 25.66 46.51 7.58
C ARG A 252 27.07 46.42 6.98
N THR A 253 27.22 45.69 5.88
CA THR A 253 28.40 45.71 5.00
C THR A 253 27.91 45.79 3.58
#